data_AF-A0A4R8S557-F1
#
_entry.id   AF-A0A4R8S557-F1
#
_cell.length_a   1.000
_cell.length_b   1.000
_cell.length_c   1.000
_cell.angle_alpha   90.00
_cell.angle_beta   90.00
_cell.angle_gamma   90.00
#
_symmetry.space_group_name_H-M   'P 1'
#
loop_
_entity.id
_entity.type
_entity.pdbx_description
1 polymer ?
#
loop_
_entity_poly.entity_id
_entity_poly.type
_entity_poly.pdbx_seq_one_letter_code
_entity_poly.pdbx_strand_id
1 'polypeptide(L)'
;MNDDTTLVLEATGVLYQLEFDEAAFFEWLDKIPAVGSYGGYGRTLEIMLDPTVVDEAALSEFVALYRRYHVDPAELQVFATHHLGGWFSSPDRFWHQEIFDRPPPAEDRRSGELFSGDHPWSIEPTVGTHMNVWPPDVEVSPNPDHVVLKATGVRYYSEFDEAAFFEQLDKNPQVESSRGRGDTLYINVNVNTGDDAELSELAALYARYDIDMTELRVLNAGNFGPDFSDPKWWWHKAVFG
;
A
#
# COMPACT_ATOMS: atom_id res chain seq x y z
N MET A 1 -3.79 -16.93 -36.14
CA MET A 1 -4.06 -15.55 -35.71
C MET A 1 -4.48 -15.69 -34.27
N ASN A 2 -3.53 -15.56 -33.34
CA ASN A 2 -3.84 -15.61 -31.93
C ASN A 2 -4.26 -14.20 -31.55
N ASP A 3 -5.48 -14.04 -31.05
CA ASP A 3 -5.89 -12.82 -30.36
C ASP A 3 -5.04 -12.71 -29.09
N ASP A 4 -3.83 -12.14 -29.21
CA ASP A 4 -3.08 -11.56 -28.09
C ASP A 4 -3.85 -10.32 -27.63
N THR A 5 -4.99 -10.58 -26.99
CA THR A 5 -5.84 -9.53 -26.43
C THR A 5 -5.07 -8.96 -25.26
N THR A 6 -4.55 -7.74 -25.42
CA THR A 6 -3.94 -6.97 -24.34
C THR A 6 -4.90 -6.98 -23.16
N LEU A 7 -4.40 -7.42 -22.01
CA LEU A 7 -5.18 -7.46 -20.78
C LEU A 7 -5.10 -6.08 -20.14
N VAL A 8 -6.25 -5.45 -19.90
CA VAL A 8 -6.31 -4.09 -19.36
C VAL A 8 -6.98 -4.14 -17.99
N LEU A 9 -6.32 -3.58 -16.99
CA LEU A 9 -6.92 -3.30 -15.69
C LEU A 9 -7.28 -1.83 -15.60
N GLU A 10 -8.41 -1.53 -14.98
CA GLU A 10 -8.78 -0.16 -14.62
C GLU A 10 -8.58 0.05 -13.11
N ALA A 11 -7.94 1.16 -12.73
CA ALA A 11 -7.86 1.63 -11.36
C ALA A 11 -8.52 3.01 -11.28
N THR A 12 -9.82 3.02 -10.96
CA THR A 12 -10.62 4.24 -10.92
C THR A 12 -10.70 4.81 -9.51
N GLY A 13 -10.43 6.11 -9.38
CA GLY A 13 -10.59 6.84 -8.12
C GLY A 13 -9.50 6.52 -7.10
N VAL A 14 -8.30 6.16 -7.54
CA VAL A 14 -7.14 5.95 -6.66
C VAL A 14 -6.89 7.19 -5.81
N LEU A 15 -6.78 7.01 -4.50
CA LEU A 15 -6.48 8.08 -3.55
C LEU A 15 -5.05 7.93 -3.04
N TYR A 16 -4.20 8.88 -3.44
CA TYR A 16 -2.87 9.06 -2.90
C TYR A 16 -2.94 10.04 -1.72
N GLN A 17 -2.32 9.69 -0.60
CA GLN A 17 -2.38 10.53 0.60
C GLN A 17 -1.39 11.70 0.51
N LEU A 18 -0.21 11.45 -0.06
CA LEU A 18 0.92 12.36 -0.20
C LEU A 18 1.75 11.99 -1.45
N GLU A 19 2.77 12.80 -1.77
CA GLU A 19 3.54 12.66 -3.01
C GLU A 19 4.41 11.38 -3.04
N PHE A 20 5.01 10.94 -1.91
CA PHE A 20 5.78 9.70 -1.92
C PHE A 20 4.87 8.47 -1.97
N ASP A 21 3.67 8.52 -1.36
CA ASP A 21 2.67 7.46 -1.50
C ASP A 21 2.17 7.31 -2.96
N GLU A 22 2.04 8.42 -3.69
CA GLU A 22 1.78 8.41 -5.14
C GLU A 22 2.97 7.82 -5.91
N ALA A 23 4.19 8.28 -5.65
CA ALA A 23 5.38 7.76 -6.31
C ALA A 23 5.55 6.25 -6.08
N ALA A 24 5.32 5.79 -4.85
CA ALA A 24 5.41 4.38 -4.48
C ALA A 24 4.39 3.50 -5.24
N PHE A 25 3.19 4.04 -5.53
CA PHE A 25 2.21 3.33 -6.35
C PHE A 25 2.75 3.03 -7.74
N PHE A 26 3.30 4.04 -8.42
CA PHE A 26 3.83 3.91 -9.77
C PHE A 26 5.12 3.08 -9.82
N GLU A 27 6.00 3.24 -8.83
CA GLU A 27 7.20 2.41 -8.72
C GLU A 27 6.87 0.93 -8.49
N TRP A 28 5.78 0.63 -7.75
CA TRP A 28 5.31 -0.75 -7.62
C TRP A 28 4.85 -1.28 -8.98
N LEU A 29 4.04 -0.52 -9.73
CA LEU A 29 3.62 -0.91 -11.08
C LEU A 29 4.81 -1.17 -12.00
N ASP A 30 5.83 -0.31 -11.98
CA ASP A 30 7.04 -0.44 -12.80
C ASP A 30 7.85 -1.72 -12.49
N LYS A 31 7.70 -2.27 -11.28
CA LYS A 31 8.39 -3.50 -10.87
C LYS A 31 7.66 -4.77 -11.24
N ILE A 32 6.36 -4.72 -11.50
CA ILE A 32 5.58 -5.89 -11.89
C ILE A 32 5.93 -6.22 -13.35
N PRO A 33 6.62 -7.34 -13.65
CA PRO A 33 7.13 -7.61 -15.00
C PRO A 33 6.04 -7.68 -16.07
N ALA A 34 4.81 -7.98 -15.67
CA ALA A 34 3.66 -8.05 -16.56
C ALA A 34 3.11 -6.68 -16.98
N VAL A 35 3.47 -5.59 -16.31
CA VAL A 35 3.03 -4.24 -16.69
C VAL A 35 3.84 -3.76 -17.87
N GLY A 36 3.16 -3.55 -19.01
CA GLY A 36 3.78 -3.01 -20.22
C GLY A 36 3.73 -1.47 -20.28
N SER A 37 2.60 -0.89 -19.86
CA SER A 37 2.41 0.55 -19.78
C SER A 37 1.19 0.89 -18.94
N TYR A 38 1.05 2.16 -18.57
CA TYR A 38 -0.17 2.69 -17.95
C TYR A 38 -0.43 4.13 -18.39
N GLY A 39 -1.69 4.53 -18.36
CA GLY A 39 -2.13 5.85 -18.81
C GLY A 39 -3.36 6.34 -18.06
N GLY A 40 -3.33 7.61 -17.65
CA GLY A 40 -4.45 8.24 -16.96
C GLY A 40 -5.46 8.86 -17.93
N TYR A 41 -6.75 8.61 -17.71
CA TYR A 41 -7.84 9.35 -18.33
C TYR A 41 -8.93 9.66 -17.31
N GLY A 42 -9.22 10.95 -17.11
CA GLY A 42 -10.17 11.40 -16.10
C GLY A 42 -9.71 11.02 -14.70
N ARG A 43 -10.45 10.12 -14.04
CA ARG A 43 -10.12 9.58 -12.71
C ARG A 43 -9.67 8.12 -12.76
N THR A 44 -9.44 7.58 -13.95
CA THR A 44 -9.13 6.18 -14.18
C THR A 44 -7.71 6.06 -14.69
N LEU A 45 -6.95 5.18 -14.06
CA LEU A 45 -5.68 4.70 -14.57
C LEU A 45 -5.93 3.39 -15.32
N GLU A 46 -5.63 3.35 -16.61
CA GLU A 46 -5.61 2.11 -17.39
C GLU A 46 -4.20 1.52 -17.29
N ILE A 47 -4.10 0.25 -16.92
CA ILE A 47 -2.85 -0.50 -16.79
C ILE A 47 -2.88 -1.61 -17.83
N MET A 48 -1.98 -1.54 -18.80
CA MET A 48 -1.86 -2.49 -19.89
C MET A 48 -0.87 -3.59 -19.52
N LEU A 49 -1.32 -4.84 -19.57
CA LEU A 49 -0.53 -6.01 -19.22
C LEU A 49 -0.17 -6.82 -20.46
N ASP A 50 1.05 -7.37 -20.46
CA ASP A 50 1.45 -8.41 -21.40
C ASP A 50 0.98 -9.78 -20.87
N PRO A 51 -0.06 -10.39 -21.47
CA PRO A 51 -0.64 -11.64 -20.98
C PRO A 51 0.33 -12.83 -21.06
N THR A 52 1.42 -12.72 -21.84
CA THR A 52 2.39 -13.82 -22.01
C THR A 52 3.35 -13.97 -20.83
N VAL A 53 3.47 -12.94 -19.99
CA VAL A 53 4.37 -12.89 -18.84
C VAL A 53 3.63 -12.76 -17.49
N VAL A 54 2.28 -12.75 -17.50
CA VAL A 54 1.47 -12.78 -16.28
C VAL A 54 1.60 -14.16 -15.63
N ASP A 55 2.23 -14.20 -14.46
CA ASP A 55 2.37 -15.38 -13.60
C ASP A 55 1.60 -15.24 -12.27
N GLU A 56 1.65 -16.27 -11.42
CA GLU A 56 0.98 -16.28 -10.11
C GLU A 56 1.46 -15.16 -9.17
N ALA A 57 2.74 -14.77 -9.29
CA ALA A 57 3.31 -13.68 -8.50
C ALA A 57 2.72 -12.35 -8.94
N ALA A 58 2.73 -12.04 -10.24
CA ALA A 58 2.12 -10.82 -10.78
C ALA A 58 0.64 -10.69 -10.42
N LEU A 59 -0.13 -11.78 -10.48
CA LEU A 59 -1.53 -11.78 -10.05
C LEU A 59 -1.69 -11.44 -8.56
N SER A 60 -0.83 -12.00 -7.71
CA SER A 60 -0.82 -11.69 -6.27
C SER A 60 -0.43 -10.23 -6.02
N GLU A 61 0.49 -9.67 -6.82
CA GLU A 61 0.87 -8.27 -6.74
C GLU A 61 -0.28 -7.31 -7.08
N PHE A 62 -1.07 -7.60 -8.11
CA PHE A 62 -2.24 -6.77 -8.41
C PHE A 62 -3.30 -6.84 -7.31
N VAL A 63 -3.49 -8.00 -6.68
CA VAL A 63 -4.36 -8.13 -5.50
C VAL A 63 -3.85 -7.25 -4.36
N ALA A 64 -2.55 -7.33 -4.05
CA ALA A 64 -1.92 -6.53 -3.00
C ALA A 64 -2.06 -5.03 -3.28
N LEU A 65 -1.70 -4.58 -4.48
CA LEU A 65 -1.76 -3.19 -4.91
C LEU A 65 -3.20 -2.65 -4.86
N TYR A 66 -4.17 -3.35 -5.45
CA TYR A 66 -5.56 -2.91 -5.47
C TYR A 66 -6.15 -2.85 -4.05
N ARG A 67 -5.77 -3.80 -3.19
CA ARG A 67 -6.18 -3.79 -1.79
C ARG A 67 -5.60 -2.62 -1.01
N ARG A 68 -4.29 -2.37 -1.15
CA ARG A 68 -3.57 -1.26 -0.51
C ARG A 68 -4.12 0.10 -0.90
N TYR A 69 -4.41 0.28 -2.19
CA TYR A 69 -4.88 1.54 -2.73
C TYR A 69 -6.40 1.66 -2.78
N HIS A 70 -7.11 0.72 -2.16
CA HIS A 70 -8.58 0.67 -2.09
C HIS A 70 -9.26 0.78 -3.46
N VAL A 71 -8.62 0.23 -4.48
CA VAL A 71 -9.19 0.09 -5.83
C VAL A 71 -10.22 -1.03 -5.81
N ASP A 72 -11.27 -0.93 -6.63
CA ASP A 72 -12.34 -1.94 -6.65
C ASP A 72 -11.78 -3.34 -7.03
N PRO A 73 -11.88 -4.35 -6.16
CA PRO A 73 -11.48 -5.73 -6.46
C PRO A 73 -12.19 -6.33 -7.67
N ALA A 74 -13.38 -5.84 -8.04
CA ALA A 74 -14.11 -6.36 -9.20
C ALA A 74 -13.32 -6.20 -10.51
N GLU A 75 -12.45 -5.19 -10.60
CA GLU A 75 -11.59 -4.95 -11.76
C GLU A 75 -10.62 -6.10 -12.01
N LEU A 76 -10.25 -6.85 -10.96
CA LEU A 76 -9.38 -8.02 -11.06
C LEU A 76 -10.10 -9.26 -11.61
N GLN A 77 -11.44 -9.24 -11.75
CA GLN A 77 -12.18 -10.37 -12.33
C GLN A 77 -11.79 -10.65 -13.77
N VAL A 78 -11.18 -9.69 -14.48
CA VAL A 78 -10.67 -9.90 -15.85
C VAL A 78 -9.67 -11.07 -15.92
N PHE A 79 -8.93 -11.33 -14.84
CA PHE A 79 -8.00 -12.46 -14.73
C PHE A 79 -8.69 -13.83 -14.71
N ALA A 80 -10.01 -13.91 -14.46
CA ALA A 80 -10.75 -15.18 -14.49
C ALA A 80 -10.74 -15.85 -15.88
N THR A 81 -10.59 -15.05 -16.94
CA THR A 81 -10.53 -15.54 -18.33
C THR A 81 -9.09 -15.81 -18.81
N HIS A 82 -8.09 -15.50 -17.98
CA HIS A 82 -6.68 -15.74 -18.26
C HIS A 82 -6.32 -17.23 -18.10
N HIS A 83 -5.15 -17.64 -18.60
CA HIS A 83 -4.70 -19.05 -18.49
C HIS A 83 -4.50 -19.52 -17.04
N LEU A 84 -4.25 -18.58 -16.12
CA LEU A 84 -4.20 -18.80 -14.66
C LEU A 84 -5.54 -18.52 -13.95
N GLY A 85 -6.63 -18.27 -14.69
CA GLY A 85 -7.93 -17.91 -14.12
C GLY A 85 -8.46 -18.95 -13.14
N GLY A 86 -8.26 -20.24 -13.41
CA GLY A 86 -8.64 -21.32 -12.48
C GLY A 86 -7.88 -21.29 -11.15
N TRP A 87 -6.60 -20.88 -11.16
CA TRP A 87 -5.80 -20.70 -9.95
C TRP A 87 -6.21 -19.43 -9.20
N PHE A 88 -6.46 -18.34 -9.94
CA PHE A 88 -6.78 -17.02 -9.41
C PHE A 88 -8.16 -16.96 -8.78
N SER A 89 -9.15 -17.61 -9.41
CA SER A 89 -10.53 -17.73 -8.95
C SER A 89 -10.77 -18.95 -8.05
N SER A 90 -9.71 -19.55 -7.51
CA SER A 90 -9.88 -20.71 -6.62
C SER A 90 -10.45 -20.26 -5.26
N PRO A 91 -11.49 -20.92 -4.71
CA PRO A 91 -12.12 -20.54 -3.43
C PRO A 91 -11.23 -20.56 -2.19
N ASP A 92 -10.07 -21.20 -2.27
CA ASP A 92 -9.05 -21.25 -1.21
C ASP A 92 -8.13 -20.01 -1.21
N ARG A 93 -8.21 -19.14 -2.23
CA ARG A 93 -7.49 -17.87 -2.24
C ARG A 93 -8.11 -16.89 -1.27
N PHE A 94 -7.26 -16.20 -0.52
CA PHE A 94 -7.73 -15.25 0.49
C PHE A 94 -8.54 -14.10 -0.08
N TRP A 95 -8.28 -13.72 -1.33
CA TRP A 95 -8.98 -12.67 -2.06
C TRP A 95 -10.25 -13.15 -2.77
N HIS A 96 -10.53 -14.47 -2.79
CA HIS A 96 -11.61 -15.01 -3.62
C HIS A 96 -12.94 -14.34 -3.33
N GLN A 97 -13.35 -14.32 -2.06
CA GLN A 97 -14.63 -13.75 -1.65
C GLN A 97 -14.69 -12.25 -1.99
N GLU A 98 -13.57 -11.55 -1.83
CA GLU A 98 -13.49 -10.13 -2.10
C GLU A 98 -13.60 -9.82 -3.59
N ILE A 99 -13.08 -10.67 -4.47
CA ILE A 99 -13.08 -10.43 -5.93
C ILE A 99 -14.31 -11.03 -6.62
N PHE A 100 -14.73 -12.24 -6.26
CA PHE A 100 -15.69 -13.04 -7.04
C PHE A 100 -17.09 -13.13 -6.45
N ASP A 101 -17.31 -12.83 -5.16
CA ASP A 101 -18.66 -12.84 -4.56
C ASP A 101 -19.41 -11.52 -4.84
N ARG A 102 -19.00 -10.76 -5.87
CA ARG A 102 -19.59 -9.49 -6.29
C ARG A 102 -19.81 -9.45 -7.80
N PRO A 103 -20.74 -8.62 -8.30
CA PRO A 103 -20.93 -8.46 -9.73
C PRO A 103 -19.65 -7.89 -10.39
N PRO A 104 -19.41 -8.21 -11.68
CA PRO A 104 -18.35 -7.59 -12.47
C PRO A 104 -18.49 -6.06 -12.53
N PRO A 105 -17.42 -5.34 -12.88
CA PRO A 105 -17.48 -3.89 -13.08
C PRO A 105 -18.59 -3.49 -14.05
N ALA A 106 -19.38 -2.49 -13.66
CA ALA A 106 -20.40 -1.93 -14.56
C ALA A 106 -19.72 -1.03 -15.61
N GLU A 107 -20.10 -1.18 -16.88
CA GLU A 107 -19.52 -0.45 -18.02
C GLU A 107 -19.59 1.09 -17.88
N ASP A 108 -20.54 1.63 -17.10
CA ASP A 108 -20.80 3.08 -16.97
C ASP A 108 -20.22 3.72 -15.68
N ARG A 109 -19.30 3.05 -14.98
CA ARG A 109 -18.66 3.60 -13.75
C ARG A 109 -17.86 4.88 -13.99
N ARG A 110 -17.52 5.16 -15.26
CA ARG A 110 -16.82 6.36 -15.71
C ARG A 110 -17.60 7.65 -15.43
N SER A 111 -18.93 7.58 -15.30
CA SER A 111 -19.82 8.74 -15.14
C SER A 111 -20.51 8.83 -13.76
N GLY A 112 -20.36 7.80 -12.91
CA GLY A 112 -21.01 7.71 -11.60
C GLY A 112 -20.36 8.51 -10.47
N GLU A 113 -21.09 8.67 -9.35
CA GLU A 113 -20.53 9.14 -8.08
C GLU A 113 -19.32 8.28 -7.69
N LEU A 114 -18.28 8.90 -7.12
CA LEU A 114 -17.20 8.16 -6.48
C LEU A 114 -17.85 7.18 -5.51
N PHE A 115 -17.50 5.90 -5.59
CA PHE A 115 -17.93 4.91 -4.61
C PHE A 115 -17.75 5.50 -3.21
N SER A 116 -18.86 5.79 -2.54
CA SER A 116 -18.86 6.54 -1.30
C SER A 116 -18.55 5.60 -0.14
N GLY A 117 -17.28 5.59 0.26
CA GLY A 117 -16.89 5.40 1.66
C GLY A 117 -17.02 4.01 2.31
N ASP A 118 -17.64 3.02 1.69
CA ASP A 118 -17.56 1.64 2.16
C ASP A 118 -16.44 0.92 1.40
N HIS A 119 -15.34 0.64 2.10
CA HIS A 119 -14.18 -0.05 1.54
C HIS A 119 -14.65 -1.36 0.88
N PRO A 120 -14.37 -1.57 -0.41
CA PRO A 120 -14.82 -2.76 -1.11
C PRO A 120 -14.11 -4.02 -0.63
N TRP A 121 -12.97 -3.87 0.04
CA TRP A 121 -12.21 -4.95 0.66
C TRP A 121 -12.74 -5.24 2.06
N SER A 122 -12.80 -6.51 2.46
CA SER A 122 -12.99 -6.81 3.88
C SER A 122 -11.72 -6.35 4.60
N ILE A 123 -11.85 -5.36 5.47
CA ILE A 123 -10.73 -4.89 6.30
C ILE A 123 -10.41 -5.94 7.38
N GLU A 124 -11.22 -7.01 7.52
CA GLU A 124 -10.85 -8.13 8.37
C GLU A 124 -9.55 -8.76 7.85
N PRO A 125 -8.49 -8.76 8.69
CA PRO A 125 -7.19 -9.12 8.20
C PRO A 125 -7.11 -10.65 8.27
N THR A 126 -7.45 -11.30 7.16
CA THR A 126 -7.57 -12.76 7.10
C THR A 126 -6.29 -13.48 6.66
N VAL A 127 -5.33 -12.81 5.99
CA VAL A 127 -4.10 -13.47 5.50
C VAL A 127 -2.87 -12.53 5.49
N GLY A 128 -1.69 -13.12 5.73
CA GLY A 128 -0.36 -12.48 5.71
C GLY A 128 0.24 -12.27 7.10
N THR A 129 1.05 -13.21 7.59
CA THR A 129 1.84 -13.06 8.83
C THR A 129 3.29 -13.43 8.55
N HIS A 130 3.99 -12.58 7.79
CA HIS A 130 5.45 -12.59 7.85
C HIS A 130 5.84 -11.81 9.11
N MET A 131 6.55 -12.47 10.03
CA MET A 131 7.04 -11.81 11.25
C MET A 131 8.36 -11.12 10.94
N ASN A 132 8.50 -9.87 11.35
CA ASN A 132 9.73 -9.09 11.20
C ASN A 132 10.81 -9.64 12.15
N VAL A 133 11.68 -10.55 11.66
CA VAL A 133 12.73 -11.19 12.49
C VAL A 133 14.13 -10.84 11.99
N TRP A 134 14.87 -10.03 12.74
CA TRP A 134 16.33 -9.82 12.60
C TRP A 134 17.02 -9.90 14.00
N PRO A 135 18.34 -10.21 14.13
CA PRO A 135 18.97 -10.58 15.39
C PRO A 135 18.97 -9.48 16.48
N PRO A 136 19.09 -9.88 17.78
CA PRO A 136 18.57 -9.10 18.91
C PRO A 136 19.51 -8.02 19.48
N ASP A 137 20.71 -7.83 18.95
CA ASP A 137 21.82 -7.32 19.78
C ASP A 137 22.42 -5.98 19.31
N VAL A 138 21.57 -4.97 19.06
CA VAL A 138 22.04 -3.57 18.94
C VAL A 138 21.18 -2.66 19.81
N GLU A 139 21.73 -2.23 20.95
CA GLU A 139 21.11 -1.20 21.79
C GLU A 139 20.92 0.08 20.97
N VAL A 140 19.68 0.56 20.87
CA VAL A 140 19.40 1.92 20.39
C VAL A 140 19.93 2.86 21.47
N SER A 141 21.07 3.48 21.21
CA SER A 141 21.57 4.52 22.10
C SER A 141 20.59 5.69 22.08
N PRO A 142 20.19 6.25 23.24
CA PRO A 142 19.27 7.38 23.28
C PRO A 142 19.93 8.57 22.60
N ASN A 143 19.46 8.91 21.40
CA ASN A 143 19.83 10.11 20.69
C ASN A 143 18.70 11.14 20.90
N PRO A 144 18.97 12.31 21.49
CA PRO A 144 17.93 13.32 21.75
C PRO A 144 17.26 13.85 20.48
N ASP A 145 17.89 13.70 19.32
CA ASP A 145 17.33 14.12 18.02
C ASP A 145 16.43 13.07 17.38
N HIS A 146 16.31 11.88 18.00
CA HIS A 146 15.61 10.75 17.42
C HIS A 146 14.45 10.29 18.29
N VAL A 147 13.43 9.79 17.61
CA VAL A 147 12.30 9.11 18.22
C VAL A 147 12.15 7.73 17.60
N VAL A 148 11.56 6.81 18.36
CA VAL A 148 11.32 5.45 17.89
C VAL A 148 9.82 5.28 17.68
N LEU A 149 9.42 5.07 16.43
CA LEU A 149 8.07 4.69 16.07
C LEU A 149 7.92 3.16 16.16
N LYS A 150 6.70 2.71 16.42
CA LYS A 150 6.38 1.28 16.41
C LYS A 150 5.32 1.02 15.35
N ALA A 151 5.64 0.10 14.45
CA ALA A 151 4.69 -0.50 13.54
C ALA A 151 4.45 -1.95 13.97
N THR A 152 3.38 -2.18 14.72
CA THR A 152 3.04 -3.51 15.26
C THR A 152 1.98 -4.17 14.40
N GLY A 153 2.16 -5.47 14.12
CA GLY A 153 1.19 -6.27 13.38
C GLY A 153 1.09 -5.90 11.90
N VAL A 154 2.15 -5.29 11.32
CA VAL A 154 2.22 -5.02 9.88
C VAL A 154 2.06 -6.32 9.12
N ARG A 155 1.16 -6.33 8.15
CA ARG A 155 0.91 -7.48 7.28
C ARG A 155 1.32 -7.14 5.88
N TYR A 156 1.76 -8.14 5.13
CA TYR A 156 2.10 -8.04 3.72
C TYR A 156 1.29 -9.05 2.92
N TYR A 157 0.77 -8.62 1.76
CA TYR A 157 -0.07 -9.43 0.88
C TYR A 157 0.74 -10.14 -0.21
N SER A 158 1.97 -9.70 -0.46
CA SER A 158 2.90 -10.24 -1.44
C SER A 158 4.35 -9.89 -1.09
N GLU A 159 5.32 -10.46 -1.80
CA GLU A 159 6.75 -10.12 -1.60
C GLU A 159 7.06 -8.68 -2.04
N PHE A 160 6.44 -8.15 -3.11
CA PHE A 160 6.69 -6.75 -3.48
C PHE A 160 5.94 -5.76 -2.58
N ASP A 161 4.82 -6.15 -1.94
CA ASP A 161 4.18 -5.33 -0.89
C ASP A 161 5.14 -5.14 0.30
N GLU A 162 5.78 -6.22 0.75
CA GLU A 162 6.82 -6.15 1.79
C GLU A 162 8.02 -5.30 1.34
N ALA A 163 8.53 -5.52 0.12
CA ALA A 163 9.64 -4.73 -0.40
C ALA A 163 9.28 -3.24 -0.56
N ALA A 164 8.08 -2.93 -1.03
CA ALA A 164 7.60 -1.55 -1.21
C ALA A 164 7.50 -0.81 0.13
N PHE A 165 7.06 -1.50 1.20
CA PHE A 165 7.06 -0.94 2.55
C PHE A 165 8.46 -0.51 3.00
N PHE A 166 9.44 -1.41 2.89
CA PHE A 166 10.80 -1.12 3.33
C PHE A 166 11.50 -0.10 2.43
N GLU A 167 11.26 -0.12 1.12
CA GLU A 167 11.80 0.89 0.23
C GLU A 167 11.25 2.29 0.52
N GLN A 168 9.96 2.42 0.87
CA GLN A 168 9.41 3.69 1.31
C GLN A 168 10.09 4.20 2.59
N LEU A 169 10.38 3.30 3.54
CA LEU A 169 11.15 3.65 4.74
C LEU A 169 12.58 4.08 4.38
N ASP A 170 13.28 3.33 3.53
CA ASP A 170 14.67 3.60 3.15
C ASP A 170 14.84 4.88 2.32
N LYS A 171 13.80 5.28 1.57
CA LYS A 171 13.78 6.54 0.81
C LYS A 171 13.49 7.76 1.67
N ASN A 172 12.87 7.58 2.83
CA ASN A 172 12.59 8.70 3.73
C ASN A 172 13.89 9.13 4.44
N PRO A 173 14.40 10.34 4.19
CA PRO A 173 15.69 10.77 4.72
C PRO A 173 15.70 10.98 6.25
N GLN A 174 14.53 11.05 6.89
CA GLN A 174 14.42 11.10 8.34
C GLN A 174 14.49 9.72 8.97
N VAL A 175 14.27 8.64 8.23
CA VAL A 175 14.40 7.28 8.74
C VAL A 175 15.88 6.88 8.73
N GLU A 176 16.47 6.76 9.92
CA GLU A 176 17.87 6.35 10.05
C GLU A 176 18.01 4.82 9.97
N SER A 177 17.05 4.10 10.55
CA SER A 177 17.03 2.63 10.53
C SER A 177 15.67 2.08 10.94
N SER A 178 15.39 0.84 10.54
CA SER A 178 14.25 0.05 11.03
C SER A 178 14.71 -1.32 11.55
N ARG A 179 14.05 -1.85 12.58
CA ARG A 179 14.43 -3.12 13.24
C ARG A 179 13.21 -3.91 13.71
N GLY A 180 13.10 -5.16 13.25
CA GLY A 180 12.04 -6.07 13.67
C GLY A 180 12.33 -6.75 15.01
N ARG A 181 11.36 -6.78 15.91
CA ARG A 181 11.39 -7.59 17.13
C ARG A 181 9.99 -8.16 17.40
N GLY A 182 9.82 -9.45 17.12
CA GLY A 182 8.53 -10.12 17.25
C GLY A 182 7.57 -9.65 16.15
N ASP A 183 6.41 -9.16 16.54
CA ASP A 183 5.41 -8.57 15.65
C ASP A 183 5.53 -7.04 15.52
N THR A 184 6.52 -6.41 16.16
CA THR A 184 6.75 -4.97 16.08
C THR A 184 8.01 -4.64 15.28
N LEU A 185 7.85 -3.76 14.30
CA LEU A 185 8.96 -3.04 13.68
C LEU A 185 9.19 -1.72 14.42
N TYR A 186 10.42 -1.49 14.84
CA TYR A 186 10.88 -0.25 15.48
C TYR A 186 11.59 0.60 14.42
N ILE A 187 11.09 1.80 14.17
CA ILE A 187 11.63 2.71 13.15
C ILE A 187 12.25 3.89 13.87
N ASN A 188 13.54 4.08 13.69
CA ASN A 188 14.30 5.18 14.26
C ASN A 188 14.24 6.38 13.31
N VAL A 189 13.64 7.47 13.77
CA VAL A 189 13.36 8.66 12.98
C VAL A 189 14.06 9.87 13.59
N ASN A 190 14.86 10.57 12.79
CA ASN A 190 15.45 11.85 13.14
C ASN A 190 14.43 12.97 12.90
N VAL A 191 13.90 13.52 13.99
CA VAL A 191 12.82 14.53 13.94
C VAL A 191 13.32 15.96 13.76
N ASN A 192 14.64 16.12 13.57
CA ASN A 192 15.31 17.41 13.48
C ASN A 192 16.03 17.63 12.12
N THR A 193 15.91 16.67 11.19
CA THR A 193 16.45 16.74 9.81
C THR A 193 15.35 16.65 8.76
N GLY A 194 15.66 16.92 7.50
CA GLY A 194 14.67 16.87 6.41
C GLY A 194 13.70 18.04 6.47
N ASP A 195 12.47 17.82 6.00
CA ASP A 195 11.36 18.76 6.11
C ASP A 195 10.06 18.13 6.68
N ASP A 196 9.00 18.93 6.78
CA ASP A 196 7.70 18.53 7.32
C ASP A 196 6.90 17.65 6.34
N ALA A 197 7.14 17.79 5.03
CA ALA A 197 6.50 16.96 4.01
C ALA A 197 7.02 15.53 4.10
N GLU A 198 8.35 15.35 4.16
CA GLU A 198 9.01 14.06 4.36
C GLU A 198 8.57 13.37 5.66
N LEU A 199 8.33 14.14 6.72
CA LEU A 199 7.85 13.61 8.00
C LEU A 199 6.40 13.12 7.90
N SER A 200 5.59 13.84 7.14
CA SER A 200 4.18 13.53 6.92
C SER A 200 4.00 12.22 6.12
N GLU A 201 4.98 11.81 5.31
CA GLU A 201 4.96 10.54 4.57
C GLU A 201 4.85 9.33 5.49
N LEU A 202 5.33 9.41 6.73
CA LEU A 202 5.14 8.35 7.73
C LEU A 202 3.65 8.20 8.11
N ALA A 203 2.86 9.27 8.07
CA ALA A 203 1.41 9.20 8.27
C ALA A 203 0.71 8.50 7.10
N ALA A 204 1.11 8.81 5.86
CA ALA A 204 0.61 8.11 4.68
C ALA A 204 0.94 6.61 4.72
N LEU A 205 2.19 6.26 5.03
CA LEU A 205 2.63 4.88 5.17
C LEU A 205 1.86 4.14 6.27
N TYR A 206 1.69 4.74 7.46
CA TYR A 206 0.96 4.10 8.55
C TYR A 206 -0.50 3.86 8.19
N ALA A 207 -1.16 4.83 7.54
CA ALA A 207 -2.53 4.64 7.07
C ALA A 207 -2.63 3.55 5.98
N ARG A 208 -1.69 3.53 5.02
CA ARG A 208 -1.66 2.56 3.90
C ARG A 208 -1.47 1.11 4.39
N TYR A 209 -0.71 0.94 5.47
CA TYR A 209 -0.41 -0.37 6.05
C TYR A 209 -1.30 -0.75 7.24
N ASP A 210 -2.35 0.04 7.52
CA ASP A 210 -3.27 -0.16 8.65
C ASP A 210 -2.52 -0.28 10.00
N ILE A 211 -1.50 0.56 10.17
CA ILE A 211 -0.71 0.66 11.39
C ILE A 211 -1.37 1.66 12.34
N ASP A 212 -1.31 1.39 13.65
CA ASP A 212 -1.82 2.30 14.67
C ASP A 212 -1.20 3.71 14.56
N MET A 213 -1.99 4.63 14.03
CA MET A 213 -1.59 6.04 13.82
C MET A 213 -1.23 6.76 15.12
N THR A 214 -1.66 6.27 16.28
CA THR A 214 -1.34 6.90 17.57
C THR A 214 0.14 6.76 17.94
N GLU A 215 0.85 5.79 17.37
CA GLU A 215 2.31 5.64 17.53
C GLU A 215 3.09 6.82 16.91
N LEU A 216 2.49 7.56 15.97
CA LEU A 216 3.09 8.76 15.38
C LEU A 216 3.07 9.98 16.31
N ARG A 217 2.37 9.93 17.45
CA ARG A 217 2.32 11.06 18.42
C ARG A 217 3.71 11.51 18.87
N VAL A 218 4.68 10.60 18.90
CA VAL A 218 6.06 10.90 19.33
C VAL A 218 6.79 11.84 18.37
N LEU A 219 6.36 11.95 17.11
CA LEU A 219 6.91 12.90 16.13
C LEU A 219 6.70 14.37 16.56
N ASN A 220 5.73 14.63 17.43
CA ASN A 220 5.50 15.96 17.99
C ASN A 220 6.65 16.48 18.89
N ALA A 221 7.64 15.66 19.20
CA ALA A 221 8.78 16.04 20.02
C ALA A 221 9.89 16.82 19.26
N GLY A 222 9.87 16.81 17.92
CA GLY A 222 10.92 17.42 17.10
C GLY A 222 10.64 18.82 16.57
N ASN A 223 11.54 19.31 15.73
CA ASN A 223 11.45 20.63 15.09
C ASN A 223 10.15 20.84 14.29
N PHE A 224 9.64 19.78 13.67
CA PHE A 224 8.42 19.80 12.85
C PHE A 224 7.14 19.44 13.62
N GLY A 225 7.23 19.24 14.94
CA GLY A 225 6.09 18.85 15.77
C GLY A 225 4.87 19.78 15.65
N PRO A 226 5.04 21.12 15.73
CA PRO A 226 3.93 22.05 15.56
C PRO A 226 3.21 21.95 14.21
N ASP A 227 3.94 21.71 13.13
CA ASP A 227 3.37 21.56 11.79
C ASP A 227 2.71 20.20 11.62
N PHE A 228 3.34 19.12 12.10
CA PHE A 228 2.78 17.76 12.04
C PHE A 228 1.51 17.59 12.88
N SER A 229 1.41 18.32 14.00
CA SER A 229 0.24 18.33 14.90
C SER A 229 -0.81 19.39 14.55
N ASP A 230 -0.70 20.05 13.40
CA ASP A 230 -1.71 21.02 12.96
C ASP A 230 -3.06 20.31 12.66
N PRO A 231 -4.18 20.73 13.29
CA PRO A 231 -5.51 20.15 13.05
C PRO A 231 -6.01 20.20 11.60
N LYS A 232 -5.37 20.97 10.72
CA LYS A 232 -5.72 21.03 9.29
C LYS A 232 -5.44 19.72 8.55
N TRP A 233 -4.50 18.91 9.04
CA TRP A 233 -4.05 17.71 8.34
C TRP A 233 -5.03 16.54 8.51
N TRP A 234 -5.15 15.71 7.46
CA TRP A 234 -6.10 14.60 7.44
C TRP A 234 -5.81 13.56 8.54
N TRP A 235 -4.53 13.38 8.89
CA TRP A 235 -4.10 12.42 9.91
C TRP A 235 -4.32 12.92 11.34
N HIS A 236 -4.51 14.22 11.57
CA HIS A 236 -4.49 14.80 12.91
C HIS A 236 -5.45 14.08 13.87
N LYS A 237 -6.69 13.83 13.43
CA LYS A 237 -7.69 13.13 14.26
C LYS A 237 -7.28 11.69 14.58
N ALA A 238 -6.69 10.97 13.63
CA ALA A 238 -6.24 9.61 13.84
C ALA A 238 -5.01 9.54 14.77
N VAL A 239 -4.10 10.51 14.64
CA VAL A 239 -2.89 10.57 15.46
C VAL A 239 -3.20 11.11 16.85
N PHE A 240 -3.85 12.27 17.01
CA PHE A 240 -3.94 13.01 18.28
C PHE A 240 -5.34 13.02 18.93
N GLY A 241 -6.36 12.50 18.23
CA GLY A 241 -7.75 12.47 18.71
C GLY A 241 -8.05 11.41 19.76
#